data_AF-A0A930F6D1-F1
#
_entry.id   AF-A0A930F6D1-F1
#
_cell.length_a   1.000
_cell.length_b   1.000
_cell.length_c   1.000
_cell.angle_alpha   90.00
_cell.angle_beta   90.00
_cell.angle_gamma   90.00
#
_symmetry.space_group_name_H-M   'P 1'
#
loop_
_entity.id
_entity.type
_entity.pdbx_description
1 polymer ?
#
loop_
_entity_poly.entity_id
_entity_poly.type
_entity_poly.pdbx_seq_one_letter_code
_entity_poly.pdbx_strand_id
1 'polypeptide(L)'
;MERLSVPFILEYLQKLHPNAHCELTHRNPYELSVAVILSAQTTDVSVNRITPALFKAYPSPYELAKAPTKDVEKYIASLGLYRNKAKQIVGFAQGVVEQFHGEVPHTMEELTTLPGIGRKCANVIMAECFNIPSIAVDTHVARISRRLGLCYQKDDVEKIERKLMRKIPRDRWIKTHHQMIFFGRYLCHARNPECYRCPFVNGCHEKQKNLTPPKTK
;
A
#
# COMPACT_ATOMS: atom_id res chain seq x y z
N MET A 1 -30.52 9.61 -1.09
CA MET A 1 -29.46 8.59 -1.25
C MET A 1 -29.14 8.06 0.14
N GLU A 2 -29.34 6.77 0.36
CA GLU A 2 -29.14 6.17 1.69
C GLU A 2 -27.65 6.19 2.04
N ARG A 3 -27.33 6.62 3.27
CA ARG A 3 -25.94 6.74 3.72
C ARG A 3 -25.44 5.36 4.15
N LEU A 4 -24.37 4.88 3.54
CA LEU A 4 -23.73 3.63 3.96
C LEU A 4 -23.18 3.77 5.40
N SER A 5 -23.55 2.84 6.27
CA SER A 5 -22.99 2.77 7.61
C SER A 5 -21.61 2.11 7.57
N VAL A 6 -20.71 2.51 8.48
CA VAL A 6 -19.36 1.92 8.57
C VAL A 6 -19.43 0.42 8.89
N PRO A 7 -20.26 -0.06 9.85
CA PRO A 7 -20.40 -1.50 10.11
C PRO A 7 -20.80 -2.30 8.86
N PHE A 8 -21.76 -1.79 8.08
CA PHE A 8 -22.20 -2.43 6.84
C PHE A 8 -21.07 -2.54 5.80
N ILE A 9 -20.29 -1.48 5.61
CA ILE A 9 -19.14 -1.49 4.71
C ILE A 9 -18.12 -2.54 5.16
N LEU A 10 -17.77 -2.53 6.45
CA LEU A 10 -16.77 -3.41 7.03
C LEU A 10 -17.18 -4.90 6.98
N GLU A 11 -18.46 -5.21 7.10
CA GLU A 11 -18.98 -6.56 6.97
C GLU A 11 -18.86 -7.09 5.53
N TYR A 12 -19.25 -6.28 4.54
CA TYR A 12 -19.17 -6.69 3.14
C TYR A 12 -17.74 -6.77 2.63
N LEU A 13 -16.86 -5.86 3.07
CA LEU A 13 -15.42 -5.97 2.79
C LEU A 13 -14.85 -7.29 3.35
N GLN A 14 -15.31 -7.73 4.54
CA GLN A 14 -14.93 -9.01 5.11
C GLN A 14 -15.45 -10.20 4.30
N LYS A 15 -16.67 -10.13 3.77
CA LYS A 15 -17.25 -11.19 2.93
C LYS A 15 -16.55 -11.30 1.57
N LEU A 16 -16.27 -10.18 0.93
CA LEU A 16 -15.66 -10.14 -0.40
C LEU A 16 -14.18 -10.50 -0.39
N HIS A 17 -13.45 -10.04 0.62
CA HIS A 17 -12.00 -10.21 0.71
C HIS A 17 -11.58 -10.64 2.13
N PRO A 18 -11.96 -11.86 2.57
CA PRO A 18 -11.67 -12.33 3.91
C PRO A 18 -10.18 -12.47 4.20
N ASN A 19 -9.40 -12.77 3.15
CA ASN A 19 -7.97 -13.05 3.17
C ASN A 19 -7.14 -11.95 2.48
N ALA A 20 -7.64 -10.70 2.45
CA ALA A 20 -6.88 -9.59 1.90
C ALA A 20 -5.57 -9.40 2.70
N HIS A 21 -4.45 -9.27 2.01
CA HIS A 21 -3.11 -9.20 2.59
C HIS A 21 -2.18 -8.35 1.70
N CYS A 22 -0.98 -8.04 2.18
CA CYS A 22 0.05 -7.40 1.37
C CYS A 22 0.53 -8.34 0.26
N GLU A 23 0.42 -7.92 -1.00
CA GLU A 23 0.85 -8.73 -2.15
C GLU A 23 2.36 -8.59 -2.46
N LEU A 24 3.10 -7.73 -1.76
CA LEU A 24 4.56 -7.65 -1.89
C LEU A 24 5.21 -8.81 -1.16
N THR A 25 5.97 -9.64 -1.89
CA THR A 25 6.65 -10.80 -1.33
C THR A 25 7.89 -10.37 -0.54
N HIS A 26 7.99 -10.81 0.70
CA HIS A 26 9.09 -10.46 1.61
C HIS A 26 9.21 -11.51 2.74
N ARG A 27 10.40 -11.60 3.34
CA ARG A 27 10.68 -12.51 4.46
C ARG A 27 10.93 -11.80 5.79
N ASN A 28 11.24 -10.50 5.75
CA ASN A 28 11.62 -9.71 6.91
C ASN A 28 11.35 -8.20 6.66
N PRO A 29 11.50 -7.34 7.70
CA PRO A 29 11.21 -5.92 7.57
C PRO A 29 12.09 -5.16 6.57
N TYR A 30 13.35 -5.59 6.40
CA TYR A 30 14.26 -5.02 5.41
C TYR A 30 13.74 -5.25 3.99
N GLU A 31 13.39 -6.50 3.66
CA GLU A 31 12.87 -6.85 2.34
C GLU A 31 11.58 -6.12 2.04
N LEU A 32 10.64 -6.05 3.00
CA LEU A 32 9.40 -5.31 2.78
C LEU A 32 9.67 -3.82 2.55
N SER A 33 10.55 -3.21 3.33
CA SER A 33 10.86 -1.78 3.19
C SER A 33 11.43 -1.46 1.81
N VAL A 34 12.37 -2.27 1.32
CA VAL A 34 12.89 -2.15 -0.04
C VAL A 34 11.78 -2.35 -1.08
N ALA A 35 10.96 -3.40 -0.94
CA ALA A 35 9.86 -3.67 -1.86
C ALA A 35 8.82 -2.53 -1.92
N VAL A 36 8.49 -1.93 -0.77
CA VAL A 36 7.56 -0.80 -0.65
C VAL A 36 8.11 0.46 -1.32
N ILE A 37 9.40 0.76 -1.16
CA ILE A 37 10.06 1.87 -1.87
C ILE A 37 9.99 1.62 -3.39
N LEU A 38 10.27 0.39 -3.83
CA LEU A 38 10.22 0.01 -5.25
C LEU A 38 8.80 0.02 -5.83
N SER A 39 7.76 -0.16 -5.02
CA SER A 39 6.36 -0.20 -5.47
C SER A 39 5.79 1.18 -5.79
N ALA A 40 6.51 2.27 -5.47
CA ALA A 40 6.14 3.62 -5.89
C ALA A 40 5.95 3.69 -7.42
N GLN A 41 4.71 3.95 -7.84
CA GLN A 41 4.30 4.00 -9.25
C GLN A 41 4.69 2.73 -10.04
N THR A 42 4.60 1.56 -9.41
CA THR A 42 4.94 0.27 -10.01
C THR A 42 4.02 -0.81 -9.46
N THR A 43 3.71 -1.81 -10.27
CA THR A 43 2.83 -2.91 -9.85
C THR A 43 3.58 -3.87 -8.91
N ASP A 44 2.87 -4.40 -7.92
CA ASP A 44 3.44 -5.38 -6.98
C ASP A 44 4.00 -6.60 -7.73
N VAL A 45 3.34 -7.04 -8.81
CA VAL A 45 3.83 -8.11 -9.71
C VAL A 45 5.22 -7.80 -10.29
N SER A 46 5.47 -6.56 -10.73
CA SER A 46 6.76 -6.18 -11.29
C SER A 46 7.85 -6.14 -10.23
N VAL A 47 7.52 -5.69 -9.02
CA VAL A 47 8.43 -5.69 -7.86
C VAL A 47 8.77 -7.12 -7.43
N ASN A 48 7.76 -7.98 -7.29
CA ASN A 48 7.92 -9.39 -6.90
C ASN A 48 8.75 -10.20 -7.92
N ARG A 49 8.71 -9.82 -9.20
CA ARG A 49 9.53 -10.46 -10.24
C ARG A 49 11.03 -10.20 -10.07
N ILE A 50 11.41 -9.00 -9.61
CA ILE A 50 12.81 -8.57 -9.56
C ILE A 50 13.46 -8.72 -8.18
N THR A 51 12.66 -8.67 -7.12
CA THR A 51 13.13 -8.70 -5.73
C THR A 51 13.87 -10.00 -5.36
N PRO A 52 13.53 -11.20 -5.86
CA PRO A 52 14.28 -12.42 -5.51
C PRO A 52 15.77 -12.36 -5.90
N ALA A 53 16.08 -11.83 -7.09
CA ALA A 53 17.46 -11.67 -7.55
C ALA A 53 18.18 -10.56 -6.77
N LEU A 54 17.48 -9.44 -6.51
CA LEU A 54 18.00 -8.34 -5.72
C LEU A 54 18.35 -8.78 -4.28
N PHE A 55 17.44 -9.46 -3.59
CA PHE A 55 17.63 -9.92 -2.21
C PHE A 55 18.60 -11.10 -2.09
N LYS A 56 18.82 -11.85 -3.18
CA LYS A 56 19.91 -12.82 -3.23
C LYS A 56 21.28 -12.13 -3.28
N ALA A 57 21.40 -11.04 -4.04
CA ALA A 57 22.64 -10.28 -4.16
C ALA A 57 22.91 -9.40 -2.93
N TYR A 58 21.85 -8.87 -2.31
CA TYR A 58 21.91 -8.01 -1.13
C TYR A 58 20.97 -8.56 -0.05
N PRO A 59 21.41 -9.57 0.73
CA PRO A 59 20.56 -10.28 1.67
C PRO A 59 20.22 -9.49 2.94
N SER A 60 20.98 -8.44 3.25
CA SER A 60 20.75 -7.60 4.42
C SER A 60 21.00 -6.11 4.11
N PRO A 61 20.58 -5.19 4.99
CA PRO A 61 20.87 -3.77 4.83
C PRO A 61 22.38 -3.49 4.78
N TYR A 62 23.23 -4.29 5.42
CA TYR A 62 24.69 -4.07 5.39
C TYR A 62 25.30 -4.27 4.01
N GLU A 63 24.86 -5.28 3.24
CA GLU A 63 25.33 -5.48 1.87
C GLU A 63 24.76 -4.42 0.93
N LEU A 64 23.48 -4.07 1.08
CA LEU A 64 22.87 -3.05 0.22
C LEU A 64 23.45 -1.65 0.48
N ALA A 65 23.78 -1.32 1.73
CA ALA A 65 24.35 -0.02 2.08
C ALA A 65 25.74 0.23 1.45
N LYS A 66 26.50 -0.85 1.22
CA LYS A 66 27.84 -0.82 0.59
C LYS A 66 27.77 -0.93 -0.94
N ALA A 67 26.61 -1.24 -1.50
CA ALA A 67 26.46 -1.50 -2.92
C ALA A 67 26.65 -0.22 -3.75
N PRO A 68 27.45 -0.24 -4.84
CA PRO A 68 27.43 0.83 -5.81
C PRO A 68 26.03 0.96 -6.42
N THR A 69 25.45 2.16 -6.41
CA THR A 69 24.09 2.39 -6.94
C THR A 69 23.93 1.88 -8.37
N LYS A 70 24.96 2.01 -9.21
CA LYS A 70 24.97 1.49 -10.59
C LYS A 70 24.83 -0.02 -10.69
N ASP A 71 25.28 -0.79 -9.70
CA ASP A 71 25.10 -2.24 -9.69
C ASP A 71 23.68 -2.61 -9.28
N VAL A 72 23.13 -1.91 -8.29
CA VAL A 72 21.72 -2.05 -7.88
C VAL A 72 20.77 -1.72 -9.04
N GLU A 73 21.08 -0.69 -9.84
CA GLU A 73 20.31 -0.32 -11.04
C GLU A 73 20.12 -1.51 -11.99
N LYS A 74 21.11 -2.40 -12.14
CA LYS A 74 21.03 -3.57 -13.05
C LYS A 74 19.92 -4.53 -12.66
N TYR A 75 19.65 -4.70 -11.35
CA TYR A 75 18.59 -5.58 -10.84
C TYR A 75 17.19 -4.98 -11.05
N ILE A 76 17.09 -3.66 -11.02
CA ILE A 76 15.79 -2.96 -11.05
C ILE A 76 15.56 -2.16 -12.33
N ALA A 77 16.41 -2.30 -13.35
CA ALA A 77 16.36 -1.55 -14.61
C ALA A 77 15.03 -1.71 -15.37
N SER A 78 14.34 -2.83 -15.17
CA SER A 78 13.02 -3.07 -15.77
C SER A 78 11.88 -2.28 -15.11
N LEU A 79 12.13 -1.63 -13.96
CA LEU A 79 11.16 -0.80 -13.27
C LEU A 79 11.22 0.66 -13.79
N GLY A 80 10.08 1.33 -13.77
CA GLY A 80 10.03 2.78 -13.99
C GLY A 80 10.78 3.53 -12.88
N LEU A 81 11.43 4.64 -13.23
CA LEU A 81 12.18 5.51 -12.31
C LEU A 81 13.35 4.79 -11.58
N TYR A 82 13.90 3.72 -12.18
CA TYR A 82 14.87 2.84 -11.52
C TYR A 82 16.11 3.55 -10.96
N ARG A 83 16.63 4.60 -11.61
CA ARG A 83 17.80 5.35 -11.10
C ARG A 83 17.52 6.01 -9.75
N ASN A 84 16.39 6.69 -9.65
CA ASN A 84 15.95 7.31 -8.40
C ASN A 84 15.63 6.25 -7.35
N LYS A 85 15.00 5.15 -7.75
CA LYS A 85 14.71 4.02 -6.86
C LYS A 85 15.98 3.36 -6.32
N ALA A 86 16.99 3.14 -7.15
CA ALA A 86 18.28 2.59 -6.72
C ALA A 86 18.93 3.49 -5.67
N LYS A 87 18.97 4.81 -5.94
CA LYS A 87 19.46 5.79 -4.96
C LYS A 87 18.68 5.74 -3.64
N GLN A 88 17.34 5.61 -3.71
CA GLN A 88 16.50 5.54 -2.52
C GLN A 88 16.73 4.27 -1.70
N ILE A 89 16.79 3.09 -2.32
CA ILE A 89 16.96 1.84 -1.57
C ILE A 89 18.36 1.67 -0.99
N VAL A 90 19.40 2.18 -1.67
CA VAL A 90 20.76 2.25 -1.12
C VAL A 90 20.81 3.24 0.04
N GLY A 91 20.23 4.44 -0.13
CA GLY A 91 20.15 5.43 0.95
C GLY A 91 19.33 4.97 2.15
N PHE A 92 18.25 4.22 1.91
CA PHE A 92 17.49 3.55 2.96
C PHE A 92 18.38 2.58 3.76
N ALA A 93 19.09 1.69 3.07
CA ALA A 93 19.97 0.73 3.72
C ALA A 93 21.09 1.41 4.51
N GLN A 94 21.68 2.48 3.97
CA GLN A 94 22.67 3.31 4.67
C GLN A 94 22.08 3.92 5.95
N GLY A 95 20.91 4.55 5.86
CA GLY A 95 20.23 5.13 7.03
C GLY A 95 19.91 4.09 8.10
N VAL A 96 19.47 2.89 7.71
CA VAL A 96 19.22 1.77 8.63
C VAL A 96 20.50 1.33 9.34
N VAL A 97 21.61 1.22 8.63
CA VAL A 97 22.90 0.81 9.22
C VAL A 97 23.47 1.90 10.15
N GLU A 98 23.45 3.16 9.71
CA GLU A 98 24.08 4.28 10.41
C GLU A 98 23.29 4.73 11.64
N GLN A 99 21.96 4.79 11.55
CA GLN A 99 21.12 5.37 12.60
C GLN A 99 20.47 4.30 13.49
N PHE A 100 20.23 3.11 12.96
CA PHE A 100 19.46 2.05 13.62
C PHE A 100 20.22 0.71 13.69
N HIS A 101 21.54 0.75 13.53
CA HIS A 101 22.44 -0.40 13.69
C HIS A 101 22.08 -1.63 12.85
N GLY A 102 21.44 -1.45 11.70
CA GLY A 102 21.06 -2.55 10.81
C GLY A 102 19.63 -3.07 11.01
N GLU A 103 18.88 -2.55 11.98
CA GLU A 103 17.50 -2.93 12.24
C GLU A 103 16.53 -1.88 11.71
N VAL A 104 15.45 -2.32 11.06
CA VAL A 104 14.42 -1.39 10.57
C VAL A 104 13.62 -0.88 11.78
N PRO A 105 13.50 0.45 12.00
CA PRO A 105 12.73 0.98 13.11
C PRO A 105 11.23 0.74 12.92
N HIS A 106 10.46 0.86 14.01
CA HIS A 106 9.04 0.52 14.04
C HIS A 106 8.12 1.71 14.34
N THR A 107 8.67 2.92 14.50
CA THR A 107 7.88 4.14 14.73
C THR A 107 7.76 4.99 13.46
N MET A 108 6.67 5.74 13.35
CA MET A 108 6.45 6.66 12.22
C MET A 108 7.56 7.71 12.12
N GLU A 109 7.96 8.27 13.26
CA GLU A 109 8.96 9.34 13.33
C GLU A 109 10.31 8.85 12.79
N GLU A 110 10.79 7.70 13.28
CA GLU A 110 12.04 7.08 12.82
C GLU A 110 11.96 6.59 11.37
N LEU A 111 10.88 5.90 10.99
CA LEU A 111 10.74 5.39 9.62
C LEU A 111 10.78 6.51 8.58
N THR A 112 10.19 7.67 8.88
CA THR A 112 10.15 8.80 7.94
C THR A 112 11.45 9.59 7.85
N THR A 113 12.45 9.32 8.70
CA THR A 113 13.82 9.86 8.51
C THR A 113 14.57 9.14 7.41
N LEU A 114 14.18 7.90 7.08
CA LEU A 114 14.88 7.05 6.13
C LEU A 114 14.58 7.42 4.67
N PRO A 115 15.59 7.52 3.79
CA PRO A 115 15.40 7.85 2.38
C PRO A 115 14.40 6.94 1.67
N GLY A 116 13.46 7.54 0.92
CA GLY A 116 12.44 6.80 0.19
C GLY A 116 11.22 6.36 1.02
N ILE A 117 11.26 6.52 2.35
CA ILE A 117 10.14 6.20 3.24
C ILE A 117 9.37 7.46 3.59
N GLY A 118 8.26 7.68 2.89
CA GLY A 118 7.24 8.66 3.31
C GLY A 118 6.21 8.06 4.26
N ARG A 119 5.28 8.88 4.74
CA ARG A 119 4.20 8.48 5.67
C ARG A 119 3.43 7.22 5.24
N LYS A 120 3.09 7.12 3.95
CA LYS A 120 2.40 5.94 3.39
C LYS A 120 3.25 4.68 3.52
N CYS A 121 4.54 4.77 3.20
CA CYS A 121 5.47 3.65 3.28
C CYS A 121 5.65 3.22 4.74
N ALA A 122 5.86 4.18 5.64
CA ALA A 122 5.96 3.94 7.08
C ALA A 122 4.72 3.23 7.64
N ASN A 123 3.51 3.69 7.28
CA ASN A 123 2.28 2.99 7.67
C ASN A 123 2.25 1.53 7.22
N VAL A 124 2.62 1.23 5.96
CA VAL A 124 2.68 -0.15 5.47
C VAL A 124 3.69 -0.99 6.27
N ILE A 125 4.89 -0.47 6.50
CA ILE A 125 5.94 -1.17 7.25
C ILE A 125 5.49 -1.44 8.69
N MET A 126 4.93 -0.44 9.38
CA MET A 126 4.40 -0.58 10.74
C MET A 126 3.31 -1.66 10.83
N ALA A 127 2.39 -1.70 9.87
CA ALA A 127 1.31 -2.67 9.83
C ALA A 127 1.82 -4.08 9.57
N GLU A 128 2.58 -4.27 8.49
CA GLU A 128 2.93 -5.61 8.01
C GLU A 128 4.09 -6.24 8.77
N CYS A 129 5.10 -5.45 9.15
CA CYS A 129 6.30 -5.98 9.81
C CYS A 129 6.13 -6.09 11.32
N PHE A 130 5.40 -5.16 11.93
CA PHE A 130 5.36 -4.99 13.38
C PHE A 130 3.96 -5.15 13.96
N ASN A 131 2.96 -5.44 13.13
CA ASN A 131 1.55 -5.57 13.53
C ASN A 131 1.03 -4.35 14.31
N ILE A 132 1.59 -3.17 14.04
CA ILE A 132 1.17 -1.91 14.66
C ILE A 132 -0.01 -1.37 13.85
N PRO A 133 -1.19 -1.15 14.47
CA PRO A 133 -2.36 -0.67 13.75
C PRO A 133 -2.08 0.63 13.01
N SER A 134 -2.19 0.60 11.68
CA SER A 134 -2.05 1.76 10.80
C SER A 134 -2.99 1.66 9.60
N ILE A 135 -3.27 2.79 8.94
CA ILE A 135 -4.03 2.81 7.68
C ILE A 135 -3.22 3.60 6.64
N ALA A 136 -2.53 2.90 5.74
CA ALA A 136 -1.87 3.54 4.61
C ALA A 136 -2.91 3.97 3.56
N VAL A 137 -3.10 5.28 3.39
CA VAL A 137 -4.03 5.81 2.38
C VAL A 137 -3.32 5.96 1.04
N ASP A 138 -3.52 4.98 0.16
CA ASP A 138 -3.04 4.99 -1.22
C ASP A 138 -4.14 5.45 -2.21
N THR A 139 -3.91 5.27 -3.51
CA THR A 139 -4.87 5.64 -4.55
C THR A 139 -6.15 4.80 -4.51
N HIS A 140 -6.09 3.56 -4.05
CA HIS A 140 -7.27 2.70 -3.86
C HIS A 140 -8.05 3.18 -2.64
N VAL A 141 -7.42 3.20 -1.46
CA VAL A 141 -8.06 3.60 -0.20
C VAL A 141 -8.65 5.00 -0.30
N ALA A 142 -7.94 5.97 -0.89
CA ALA A 142 -8.46 7.32 -1.08
C ALA A 142 -9.70 7.34 -2.00
N ARG A 143 -9.65 6.62 -3.13
CA ARG A 143 -10.78 6.53 -4.08
C ARG A 143 -12.00 5.88 -3.42
N ILE A 144 -11.81 4.75 -2.73
CA ILE A 144 -12.90 4.03 -2.07
C ILE A 144 -13.49 4.86 -0.94
N SER A 145 -12.65 5.51 -0.13
CA SER A 145 -13.11 6.39 0.95
C SER A 145 -14.02 7.52 0.44
N ARG A 146 -13.66 8.11 -0.70
CA ARG A 146 -14.47 9.15 -1.35
C ARG A 146 -15.77 8.60 -1.93
N ARG A 147 -15.70 7.47 -2.65
CA ARG A 147 -16.86 6.83 -3.30
C ARG A 147 -17.89 6.32 -2.28
N LEU A 148 -17.45 5.78 -1.15
CA LEU A 148 -18.34 5.24 -0.11
C LEU A 148 -18.75 6.30 0.94
N GLY A 149 -18.40 7.58 0.75
CA GLY A 149 -18.77 8.65 1.68
C GLY A 149 -18.10 8.55 3.06
N LEU A 150 -16.96 7.86 3.15
CA LEU A 150 -16.16 7.77 4.38
C LEU A 150 -15.40 9.07 4.66
N CYS A 151 -15.07 9.83 3.62
CA CYS A 151 -14.44 11.14 3.68
C CYS A 151 -15.11 12.13 2.70
N TYR A 152 -14.71 13.40 2.72
CA TYR A 152 -15.11 14.37 1.71
C TYR A 152 -14.28 14.21 0.45
N GLN A 153 -14.84 14.63 -0.70
CA GLN A 153 -14.16 14.55 -1.99
C GLN A 153 -12.85 15.34 -2.03
N LYS A 154 -12.83 16.51 -1.39
CA LYS A 154 -11.68 17.43 -1.33
C LYS A 154 -10.69 17.14 -0.19
N ASP A 155 -10.93 16.10 0.61
CA ASP A 155 -9.97 15.76 1.67
C ASP A 155 -8.64 15.30 1.06
N ASP A 156 -7.55 15.82 1.61
CA ASP A 156 -6.20 15.31 1.39
C ASP A 156 -6.00 13.95 2.08
N VAL A 157 -4.89 13.28 1.74
CA VAL A 157 -4.58 11.91 2.18
C VAL A 157 -4.57 11.80 3.72
N GLU A 158 -4.01 12.79 4.40
CA GLU A 158 -3.91 12.80 5.87
C GLU A 158 -5.28 13.00 6.54
N LYS A 159 -6.12 13.89 6.00
CA LYS A 159 -7.53 14.04 6.45
C LYS A 159 -8.31 12.75 6.25
N ILE A 160 -8.09 12.05 5.15
CA ILE A 160 -8.73 10.74 4.89
C ILE A 160 -8.29 9.74 5.95
N GLU A 161 -6.97 9.59 6.18
CA GLU A 161 -6.39 8.69 7.19
C GLU A 161 -7.02 8.92 8.56
N ARG A 162 -7.00 10.17 9.06
CA ARG A 162 -7.58 10.52 10.36
C ARG A 162 -9.08 10.23 10.45
N LYS A 163 -9.84 10.44 9.37
CA LYS A 163 -11.29 10.15 9.33
C LYS A 163 -11.55 8.65 9.36
N LEU A 164 -10.75 7.85 8.65
CA LEU A 164 -10.84 6.39 8.69
C LEU A 164 -10.53 5.86 10.08
N MET A 165 -9.44 6.34 10.72
CA MET A 165 -9.05 5.96 12.08
C MET A 165 -10.14 6.24 13.13
N ARG A 166 -10.90 7.34 12.98
CA ARG A 166 -12.03 7.67 13.88
C ARG A 166 -13.26 6.79 13.67
N LYS A 167 -13.42 6.22 12.47
CA LYS A 167 -14.62 5.49 12.05
C LYS A 167 -14.49 3.99 12.18
N ILE A 168 -13.28 3.48 11.96
CA ILE A 168 -12.98 2.05 11.94
C ILE A 168 -12.36 1.66 13.29
N PRO A 169 -12.83 0.59 13.94
CA PRO A 169 -12.20 0.05 15.14
C PRO A 169 -10.70 -0.21 14.95
N ARG A 170 -9.87 0.14 15.94
CA ARG A 170 -8.40 0.13 15.83
C ARG A 170 -7.83 -1.24 15.49
N ASP A 171 -8.40 -2.29 16.08
CA ASP A 171 -8.09 -3.70 15.82
C ASP A 171 -8.35 -4.13 14.36
N ARG A 172 -9.18 -3.37 13.62
CA ARG A 172 -9.52 -3.64 12.22
C ARG A 172 -8.75 -2.83 11.21
N TRP A 173 -7.84 -1.93 11.61
CA TRP A 173 -7.18 -1.00 10.69
C TRP A 173 -6.39 -1.70 9.58
N ILE A 174 -5.48 -2.61 9.95
CA ILE A 174 -4.64 -3.35 9.00
C ILE A 174 -5.50 -4.17 8.03
N LYS A 175 -6.46 -4.93 8.58
CA LYS A 175 -7.36 -5.76 7.77
C LYS A 175 -8.22 -4.93 6.82
N THR A 176 -8.78 -3.83 7.30
CA THR A 176 -9.63 -2.95 6.49
C THR A 176 -8.81 -2.27 5.41
N HIS A 177 -7.57 -1.87 5.70
CA HIS A 177 -6.65 -1.31 4.73
C HIS A 177 -6.47 -2.26 3.52
N HIS A 178 -6.11 -3.53 3.76
CA HIS A 178 -5.97 -4.53 2.70
C HIS A 178 -7.27 -4.79 1.95
N GLN A 179 -8.38 -4.89 2.68
CA GLN A 179 -9.70 -5.09 2.07
C GLN A 179 -10.10 -3.94 1.15
N MET A 180 -9.79 -2.70 1.51
CA MET A 180 -10.03 -1.53 0.66
C MET A 180 -9.13 -1.51 -0.57
N ILE A 181 -7.87 -1.95 -0.45
CA ILE A 181 -6.97 -2.14 -1.60
C ILE A 181 -7.57 -3.18 -2.55
N PHE A 182 -7.88 -4.39 -2.05
CA PHE A 182 -8.45 -5.49 -2.84
C PHE A 182 -9.75 -5.07 -3.50
N PHE A 183 -10.67 -4.46 -2.75
CA PHE A 183 -11.93 -3.96 -3.28
C PHE A 183 -11.71 -2.94 -4.39
N GLY A 184 -10.77 -2.01 -4.22
CA GLY A 184 -10.42 -1.04 -5.25
C GLY A 184 -9.68 -1.65 -6.44
N ARG A 185 -8.95 -2.75 -6.25
CA ARG A 185 -8.11 -3.40 -7.26
C ARG A 185 -8.91 -4.34 -8.15
N TYR A 186 -9.87 -5.09 -7.60
CA TYR A 186 -10.59 -6.18 -8.28
C TYR A 186 -12.08 -5.94 -8.52
N LEU A 187 -12.63 -4.79 -8.10
CA LEU A 187 -14.05 -4.47 -8.31
C LEU A 187 -14.25 -2.97 -8.58
N CYS A 188 -13.82 -2.12 -7.65
CA CYS A 188 -14.02 -0.68 -7.71
C CYS A 188 -12.83 0.03 -8.37
N HIS A 189 -12.55 -0.38 -9.61
CA HIS A 189 -11.47 0.15 -10.45
C HIS A 189 -11.55 1.67 -10.63
N ALA A 190 -10.41 2.30 -10.89
CA ALA A 190 -10.36 3.75 -11.12
C ALA A 190 -11.21 4.16 -12.34
N ARG A 191 -11.14 3.37 -13.41
CA ARG A 191 -11.96 3.50 -14.62
C ARG A 191 -12.84 2.27 -14.75
N ASN A 192 -14.07 2.45 -15.21
CA ASN A 192 -15.06 1.39 -15.42
C ASN A 192 -15.25 0.45 -14.19
N PRO A 193 -15.57 0.97 -13.00
CA PRO A 193 -15.78 0.15 -11.82
C PRO A 193 -16.96 -0.81 -12.00
N GLU A 194 -16.87 -2.05 -11.52
CA GLU A 194 -17.89 -3.08 -11.69
C GLU A 194 -19.10 -2.87 -10.77
N CYS A 195 -19.80 -1.74 -10.93
CA CYS A 195 -20.91 -1.34 -10.07
C CYS A 195 -22.12 -2.28 -10.16
N TYR A 196 -22.30 -2.96 -11.29
CA TYR A 196 -23.36 -3.95 -11.51
C TYR A 196 -23.37 -5.10 -10.48
N ARG A 197 -22.21 -5.42 -9.89
CA ARG A 197 -22.07 -6.43 -8.83
C ARG A 197 -21.59 -5.86 -7.49
N CYS A 198 -21.66 -4.53 -7.32
CA CYS A 198 -21.17 -3.86 -6.13
C CYS A 198 -22.25 -3.81 -5.04
N PRO A 199 -22.00 -4.33 -3.82
CA PRO A 199 -23.00 -4.31 -2.74
C PRO A 199 -23.30 -2.91 -2.21
N PHE A 200 -22.44 -1.93 -2.53
CA PHE A 200 -22.55 -0.55 -2.06
C PHE A 200 -23.22 0.38 -3.06
N VAL A 201 -23.67 -0.13 -4.22
CA VAL A 201 -24.06 0.70 -5.38
C VAL A 201 -25.15 1.73 -5.07
N ASN A 202 -26.13 1.39 -4.22
CA ASN A 202 -27.26 2.25 -3.89
C ASN A 202 -26.86 3.46 -3.01
N GLY A 203 -25.87 3.30 -2.14
CA GLY A 203 -25.35 4.36 -1.27
C GLY A 203 -24.02 4.97 -1.74
N CYS A 204 -23.51 4.55 -2.90
CA CYS A 204 -22.23 5.00 -3.44
C CYS A 204 -22.35 6.36 -4.15
N HIS A 205 -21.39 7.25 -3.87
CA HIS A 205 -21.28 8.62 -4.38
C HIS A 205 -20.57 8.71 -5.76
N GLU A 206 -20.13 7.58 -6.32
CA GLU A 206 -19.57 7.57 -7.69
C GLU A 206 -20.65 7.99 -8.70
N LYS A 207 -20.31 8.94 -9.58
CA LYS A 207 -21.24 9.44 -10.60
C LYS A 207 -21.23 8.54 -11.84
N GLN A 208 -20.07 8.01 -12.21
CA GLN A 208 -19.90 7.15 -13.38
C GLN A 208 -20.01 5.67 -12.98
N LYS A 209 -21.22 5.25 -12.57
CA LYS A 209 -21.51 3.86 -12.20
C LYS A 209 -21.63 3.00 -13.48
N ASN A 210 -20.82 1.96 -13.61
CA ASN A 210 -21.04 0.95 -14.65
C ASN A 210 -21.95 -0.16 -14.11
N LEU A 211 -23.25 -0.04 -14.42
CA LEU A 211 -24.30 -0.97 -14.02
C LEU A 211 -24.54 -2.10 -15.02
N THR A 212 -23.77 -2.13 -16.11
CA THR A 212 -23.91 -3.15 -17.15
C THR A 212 -22.83 -4.22 -16.99
N PRO A 213 -23.21 -5.50 -16.85
CA PRO A 213 -22.23 -6.58 -16.85
C PRO A 213 -21.52 -6.66 -18.21
N PRO A 214 -20.23 -7.07 -18.25
CA PRO A 214 -19.55 -7.30 -19.52
C PRO A 214 -20.31 -8.37 -20.33
N LYS A 215 -20.44 -8.16 -21.65
CA LYS A 215 -21.00 -9.19 -22.54
C LYS A 215 -20.10 -10.42 -22.44
N THR A 216 -20.64 -11.54 -21.95
CA THR A 216 -19.98 -12.84 -21.97
C THR A 216 -19.58 -13.16 -23.41
N LYS A 217 -18.28 -13.37 -23.63
CA LYS A 217 -17.75 -13.96 -24.86
C LYS A 217 -17.94 -15.46 -24.84
#